data_AF-A0A9P5L3M4-F1
#
_entry.id   AF-A0A9P5L3M4-F1
#
_cell.length_a   1.000
_cell.length_b   1.000
_cell.length_c   1.000
_cell.angle_alpha   90.00
_cell.angle_beta   90.00
_cell.angle_gamma   90.00
#
_symmetry.space_group_name_H-M   'P 1'
#
loop_
_entity.id
_entity.type
_entity.pdbx_description
1 polymer ?
#
loop_
_entity_poly.entity_id
_entity_poly.type
_entity_poly.pdbx_seq_one_letter_code
_entity_poly.pdbx_strand_id
1 'polypeptide(L)'
;MRHMFMKAAAVLVLAVAGSALPAGNVVRSESCRSTSDCSREFLTSLVTQILDSVVAHDPYSLPLATVYKATENSHPAALGMMTLWRTVTKAGAPSLLALDTTNCTAYFALAISEGNDATEAVLRGRIAVVDQQITELELFINRNRGDHGFTFSADEVLSNYEPLMNPPANRTKPSRETLWALSQSLFAAESNFSVTLGDDCLFTESGGKVVDTGLYGNGSSTPLGCVWPDDHPIDVNARVGLVIDEELGFVVTSGIIPGTVYPYQNVSAFIPNDMTAAQEAQDAWIEEMTALGNWTMLSPTGATGDTLEVLQYYDNALQAMQINVYLSGPNMTSPWL
;
A
#
# COMPACT_ATOMS: atom_id res chain seq x y z
N MET A 1 9.96 56.51 -18.72
CA MET A 1 10.04 56.88 -17.29
C MET A 1 9.77 55.61 -16.48
N ARG A 2 10.61 55.31 -15.47
CA ARG A 2 10.71 54.06 -14.66
C ARG A 2 11.54 52.94 -15.31
N HIS A 3 12.87 53.01 -15.21
CA HIS A 3 13.74 52.55 -14.11
C HIS A 3 14.00 51.03 -14.13
N MET A 4 15.00 50.67 -14.93
CA MET A 4 15.71 49.40 -14.87
C MET A 4 16.93 49.61 -13.96
N PHE A 5 16.88 49.08 -12.74
CA PHE A 5 18.03 49.04 -11.83
C PHE A 5 18.45 47.58 -11.67
N MET A 6 19.48 47.19 -12.44
CA MET A 6 20.36 46.07 -12.13
C MET A 6 21.10 46.40 -10.84
N LYS A 7 21.05 45.52 -9.84
CA LYS A 7 21.97 45.54 -8.70
C LYS A 7 22.71 44.21 -8.62
N ALA A 8 24.02 44.35 -8.64
CA ALA A 8 25.03 43.33 -8.47
C ALA A 8 24.94 42.65 -7.10
N ALA A 9 25.22 41.34 -7.07
CA ALA A 9 25.57 40.63 -5.85
C ALA A 9 27.06 40.31 -5.89
N ALA A 10 27.76 40.76 -4.85
CA ALA A 10 29.20 40.72 -4.71
C ALA A 10 29.71 39.31 -4.37
N VAL A 11 30.82 38.95 -4.99
CA VAL A 11 31.68 37.83 -4.62
C VAL A 11 32.42 38.20 -3.34
N LEU A 12 32.28 37.38 -2.29
CA LEU A 12 33.12 37.45 -1.09
C LEU A 12 33.94 36.16 -1.01
N VAL A 13 35.21 36.27 -1.36
CA VAL A 13 36.26 35.29 -1.08
C VAL A 13 36.78 35.58 0.33
N LEU A 14 36.66 34.62 1.24
CA LEU A 14 37.46 34.59 2.47
C LEU A 14 38.31 33.31 2.47
N ALA A 15 39.59 33.49 2.19
CA ALA A 15 40.63 32.51 2.47
C ALA A 15 41.07 32.68 3.92
N VAL A 16 41.08 31.59 4.70
CA VAL A 16 41.80 31.52 5.97
C VAL A 16 42.70 30.29 5.95
N ALA A 17 43.96 30.53 6.31
CA ALA A 17 45.08 29.63 6.22
C ALA A 17 45.01 28.45 7.21
N GLY A 18 45.77 27.41 6.86
CA GLY A 18 45.71 26.09 7.48
C GLY A 18 46.44 25.96 8.82
N SER A 19 45.95 24.97 9.56
CA SER A 19 46.63 24.33 10.68
C SER A 19 46.56 22.83 10.43
N ALA A 20 47.70 22.22 10.06
CA ALA A 20 47.82 20.78 9.86
C ALA A 20 47.73 20.06 11.21
N LEU A 21 46.69 19.24 11.38
CA LEU A 21 46.58 18.26 12.47
C LEU A 21 47.00 16.88 11.92
N PRO A 22 47.65 16.03 12.73
CA PRO A 22 48.09 14.71 12.30
C PRO A 22 46.87 13.83 12.02
N ALA A 23 46.88 13.20 10.85
CA ALA A 23 45.91 12.17 10.46
C ALA A 23 46.06 10.96 11.38
N GLY A 24 45.26 10.92 12.45
CA GLY A 24 45.00 9.69 13.17
C GLY A 24 44.22 8.76 12.26
N ASN A 25 44.75 7.56 12.00
CA ASN A 25 44.02 6.48 11.36
C ASN A 25 42.83 6.12 12.26
N VAL A 26 41.68 6.76 12.00
CA VAL A 26 40.40 6.25 12.48
C VAL A 26 40.12 5.02 11.65
N VAL A 27 40.50 3.87 12.19
CA VAL A 27 39.93 2.59 11.80
C VAL A 27 38.43 2.75 12.07
N ARG A 28 37.68 3.08 11.02
CA ARG A 28 36.23 3.03 11.05
C ARG A 28 35.94 1.54 11.21
N SER A 29 35.64 1.15 12.45
CA SER A 29 35.11 -0.16 12.74
C SER A 29 33.83 -0.25 11.94
N GLU A 30 33.89 -0.90 10.77
CA GLU A 30 32.71 -1.49 10.17
C GLU A 30 32.24 -2.53 11.18
N SER A 31 31.40 -2.08 12.11
CA SER A 31 30.56 -2.99 12.84
C SER A 31 29.78 -3.72 11.78
N CYS A 32 30.07 -5.01 11.59
CA CYS A 32 29.13 -5.94 11.00
C CYS A 32 27.79 -5.64 11.69
N ARG A 33 26.83 -5.05 10.95
CA ARG A 33 25.44 -5.00 11.39
C ARG A 33 25.03 -6.45 11.51
N SER A 34 24.91 -6.93 12.74
CA SER A 34 24.30 -8.20 12.99
C SER A 34 22.85 -8.08 12.54
N THR A 35 22.40 -9.05 11.76
CA THR A 35 20.99 -9.33 11.47
C THR A 35 20.16 -9.60 12.74
N SER A 36 20.76 -9.48 13.94
CA SER A 36 20.09 -9.57 15.24
C SER A 36 19.15 -8.41 15.56
N ASP A 37 19.30 -7.27 14.88
CA ASP A 37 18.62 -6.03 15.30
C ASP A 37 17.21 -5.91 14.74
N CYS A 38 16.80 -6.87 13.90
CA CYS A 38 15.58 -6.82 13.12
C CYS A 38 14.73 -8.09 13.29
N SER A 39 14.40 -8.39 14.55
CA SER A 39 13.57 -9.54 14.86
C SER A 39 12.09 -9.28 14.59
N ARG A 40 11.30 -10.35 14.52
CA ARG A 40 9.83 -10.24 14.42
C ARG A 40 9.24 -9.53 15.64
N GLU A 41 9.79 -9.80 16.82
CA GLU A 41 9.37 -9.16 18.07
C GLU A 41 9.64 -7.66 18.05
N PHE A 42 10.82 -7.25 17.55
CA PHE A 42 11.17 -5.84 17.38
C PHE A 42 10.18 -5.14 16.44
N LEU A 43 9.97 -5.67 15.22
CA LEU A 43 9.04 -5.08 14.25
C LEU A 43 7.60 -5.05 14.79
N THR A 44 7.17 -6.11 15.49
CA THR A 44 5.85 -6.16 16.14
C THR A 44 5.73 -5.05 17.18
N SER A 45 6.72 -4.89 18.06
CA SER A 45 6.72 -3.85 19.10
C SER A 45 6.69 -2.44 18.51
N LEU A 46 7.35 -2.23 17.36
CA LEU A 46 7.37 -0.95 16.67
C LEU A 46 6.01 -0.64 16.03
N VAL A 47 5.36 -1.63 15.42
CA VAL A 47 3.98 -1.47 14.90
C VAL A 47 3.01 -1.16 16.05
N THR A 48 3.13 -1.85 17.19
CA THR A 48 2.35 -1.52 18.39
C THR A 48 2.60 -0.08 18.83
N GLN A 49 3.85 0.37 18.88
CA GLN A 49 4.19 1.75 19.26
C GLN A 49 3.59 2.78 18.29
N ILE A 50 3.53 2.48 16.99
CA ILE A 50 2.85 3.32 16.01
C ILE A 50 1.37 3.46 16.35
N LEU A 51 0.66 2.35 16.54
CA LEU A 51 -0.77 2.35 16.84
C LEU A 51 -1.06 3.03 18.19
N ASP A 52 -0.25 2.79 19.21
CA ASP A 52 -0.34 3.47 20.50
C ASP A 52 -0.13 4.97 20.37
N SER A 53 0.84 5.41 19.56
CA SER A 53 1.08 6.84 19.29
C SER A 53 -0.11 7.51 18.59
N VAL A 54 -0.75 6.78 17.66
CA VAL A 54 -1.93 7.24 16.92
C VAL A 54 -3.09 7.43 17.87
N VAL A 55 -3.37 6.46 18.76
CA VAL A 55 -4.43 6.57 19.78
C VAL A 55 -4.12 7.65 20.82
N ALA A 56 -2.85 7.82 21.18
CA ALA A 56 -2.41 8.85 22.13
C ALA A 56 -2.38 10.26 21.51
N HIS A 57 -2.63 10.41 20.21
CA HIS A 57 -2.51 11.67 19.46
C HIS A 57 -1.10 12.30 19.58
N ASP A 58 -0.07 11.48 19.77
CA ASP A 58 1.33 11.92 19.94
C ASP A 58 2.28 11.29 18.90
N PRO A 59 2.36 11.87 17.69
CA PRO A 59 3.20 11.33 16.62
C PRO A 59 4.72 11.41 16.91
N TYR A 60 5.13 12.25 17.86
CA TYR A 60 6.55 12.48 18.14
C TYR A 60 7.10 11.58 19.25
N SER A 61 6.27 10.69 19.79
CA SER A 61 6.67 9.58 20.65
C SER A 61 7.39 8.45 19.88
N LEU A 62 7.32 8.47 18.55
CA LEU A 62 7.92 7.45 17.68
C LEU A 62 9.44 7.59 17.57
N PRO A 63 10.18 6.48 17.45
CA PRO A 63 11.62 6.49 17.18
C PRO A 63 11.87 6.80 15.70
N LEU A 64 11.62 8.03 15.28
CA LEU A 64 11.82 8.47 13.90
C LEU A 64 13.31 8.73 13.61
N ALA A 65 13.73 8.45 12.38
CA ALA A 65 15.04 8.88 11.90
C ALA A 65 15.12 10.41 11.86
N THR A 66 16.34 10.97 11.90
CA THR A 66 16.55 12.43 11.81
C THR A 66 15.88 13.03 10.57
N VAL A 67 15.87 12.28 9.47
CA VAL A 67 15.09 12.58 8.26
C VAL A 67 14.35 11.31 7.89
N TYR A 68 13.03 11.41 7.78
CA TYR A 68 12.14 10.31 7.42
C TYR A 68 11.19 10.75 6.31
N LYS A 69 10.60 9.78 5.60
CA LYS A 69 9.52 9.99 4.63
C LYS A 69 8.22 9.45 5.22
N ALA A 70 7.12 10.19 5.03
CA ALA A 70 5.81 9.71 5.45
C ALA A 70 4.69 10.17 4.52
N THR A 71 3.70 9.30 4.34
CA THR A 71 2.47 9.60 3.60
C THR A 71 1.24 9.12 4.33
N GLU A 72 0.14 9.85 4.20
CA GLU A 72 -1.21 9.38 4.51
C GLU A 72 -2.01 9.41 3.22
N ASN A 73 -2.59 8.28 2.80
CA ASN A 73 -3.38 8.19 1.57
C ASN A 73 -2.63 8.72 0.34
N SER A 74 -1.38 8.27 0.18
CA SER A 74 -0.46 8.70 -0.90
C SER A 74 -0.10 10.19 -0.90
N HIS A 75 -0.49 10.94 0.13
CA HIS A 75 -0.16 12.35 0.29
C HIS A 75 1.01 12.53 1.26
N PRO A 76 2.14 13.14 0.84
CA PRO A 76 3.22 13.48 1.75
C PRO A 76 2.74 14.42 2.85
N ALA A 77 2.96 14.03 4.10
CA ALA A 77 2.54 14.83 5.26
C ALA A 77 3.52 14.66 6.42
N ALA A 78 3.70 15.73 7.19
CA ALA A 78 4.27 15.61 8.53
C ALA A 78 3.29 14.85 9.41
N LEU A 79 3.77 14.01 10.33
CA LEU A 79 2.89 13.15 11.13
C LEU A 79 1.83 13.94 11.92
N GLY A 80 2.18 15.12 12.46
CA GLY A 80 1.22 15.99 13.14
C GLY A 80 0.14 16.62 12.24
N MET A 81 0.27 16.53 10.91
CA MET A 81 -0.75 16.96 9.95
C MET A 81 -1.69 15.82 9.54
N MET A 82 -1.24 14.57 9.66
CA MET A 82 -2.01 13.39 9.28
C MET A 82 -3.30 13.30 10.11
N THR A 83 -4.38 12.88 9.47
CA THR A 83 -5.70 12.76 10.10
C THR A 83 -5.71 11.69 11.17
N LEU A 84 -4.96 10.60 10.98
CA LEU A 84 -4.88 9.48 11.92
C LEU A 84 -4.61 9.90 13.37
N TRP A 85 -3.62 10.76 13.60
CA TRP A 85 -3.27 11.26 14.95
C TRP A 85 -4.28 12.25 15.54
N ARG A 86 -5.34 12.62 14.82
CA ARG A 86 -6.36 13.57 15.27
C ARG A 86 -7.70 12.90 15.52
N THR A 87 -7.99 11.84 14.79
CA THR A 87 -9.33 11.27 14.70
C THR A 87 -9.43 9.91 15.36
N VAL A 88 -8.36 9.10 15.32
CA VAL A 88 -8.40 7.73 15.84
C VAL A 88 -8.53 7.75 17.36
N THR A 89 -9.52 7.03 17.88
CA THR A 89 -9.75 6.90 19.33
C THR A 89 -9.46 5.49 19.83
N LYS A 90 -9.48 4.49 18.94
CA LYS A 90 -9.18 3.08 19.28
C LYS A 90 -8.46 2.38 18.14
N ALA A 91 -7.42 1.64 18.50
CA ALA A 91 -6.71 0.70 17.65
C ALA A 91 -6.37 -0.55 18.48
N GLY A 92 -6.56 -1.72 17.91
CA GLY A 92 -6.17 -3.00 18.51
C GLY A 92 -4.82 -3.49 18.01
N ALA A 93 -4.51 -4.76 18.27
CA ALA A 93 -3.42 -5.43 17.57
C ALA A 93 -3.75 -5.55 16.06
N PRO A 94 -2.75 -5.54 15.17
CA PRO A 94 -2.98 -5.80 13.75
C PRO A 94 -3.71 -7.12 13.51
N SER A 95 -4.77 -7.10 12.69
CA SER A 95 -5.43 -8.31 12.21
C SER A 95 -4.61 -9.03 11.15
N LEU A 96 -3.77 -8.29 10.43
CA LEU A 96 -2.74 -8.83 9.55
C LEU A 96 -1.42 -8.13 9.84
N LEU A 97 -0.35 -8.92 9.99
CA LEU A 97 1.00 -8.42 10.23
C LEU A 97 2.01 -9.24 9.43
N ALA A 98 2.56 -8.66 8.37
CA ALA A 98 3.64 -9.24 7.58
C ALA A 98 4.97 -8.59 8.00
N LEU A 99 5.96 -9.42 8.34
CA LEU A 99 7.24 -8.98 8.92
C LEU A 99 8.42 -9.47 8.06
N ASP A 100 9.17 -8.53 7.49
CA ASP A 100 10.37 -8.80 6.71
C ASP A 100 11.61 -8.49 7.56
N THR A 101 12.16 -9.52 8.20
CA THR A 101 13.34 -9.41 9.05
C THR A 101 14.63 -9.19 8.26
N THR A 102 14.61 -9.45 6.95
CA THR A 102 15.78 -9.29 6.08
C THR A 102 15.96 -7.83 5.67
N ASN A 103 14.86 -7.15 5.31
CA ASN A 103 14.87 -5.75 4.90
C ASN A 103 14.46 -4.75 5.99
N CYS A 104 14.05 -5.24 7.16
CA CYS A 104 13.52 -4.41 8.24
C CYS A 104 12.32 -3.58 7.83
N THR A 105 11.39 -4.24 7.16
CA THR A 105 10.11 -3.67 6.78
C THR A 105 8.97 -4.47 7.37
N ALA A 106 7.83 -3.81 7.58
CA ALA A 106 6.63 -4.48 8.03
C ALA A 106 5.42 -3.87 7.33
N TYR A 107 4.40 -4.69 7.12
CA TYR A 107 3.08 -4.27 6.71
C TYR A 107 2.07 -4.70 7.77
N PHE A 108 1.10 -3.84 8.05
CA PHE A 108 0.04 -4.12 9.00
C PHE A 108 -1.30 -3.64 8.46
N ALA A 109 -2.37 -4.34 8.84
CA ALA A 109 -3.74 -3.90 8.60
C ALA A 109 -4.66 -4.27 9.77
N LEU A 110 -5.60 -3.37 10.09
CA LEU A 110 -6.56 -3.53 11.17
C LEU A 110 -7.78 -2.62 10.98
N ALA A 111 -8.85 -2.95 11.70
CA ALA A 111 -9.95 -2.03 11.90
C ALA A 111 -9.63 -1.05 13.05
N ILE A 112 -10.05 0.19 12.90
CA ILE A 112 -9.88 1.27 13.87
C ILE A 112 -11.19 2.03 14.09
N SER A 113 -11.29 2.73 15.22
CA SER A 113 -12.39 3.66 15.49
C SER A 113 -11.93 5.10 15.39
N GLU A 114 -12.75 5.97 14.80
CA GLU A 114 -12.51 7.41 14.72
C GLU A 114 -13.63 8.20 15.42
N GLY A 115 -13.26 9.21 16.21
CA GLY A 115 -14.19 10.19 16.79
C GLY A 115 -15.19 9.64 17.81
N ASN A 116 -16.25 8.98 17.33
CA ASN A 116 -17.41 8.51 18.13
C ASN A 116 -17.24 7.09 18.69
N ASP A 117 -16.04 6.52 18.60
CA ASP A 117 -15.70 5.17 19.02
C ASP A 117 -16.36 4.02 18.23
N ALA A 118 -17.05 4.30 17.12
CA ALA A 118 -17.50 3.27 16.20
C ALA A 118 -16.33 2.78 15.35
N THR A 119 -16.19 1.45 15.21
CA THR A 119 -15.19 0.84 14.33
C THR A 119 -15.66 0.94 12.89
N GLU A 120 -15.23 2.00 12.21
CA GLU A 120 -15.77 2.37 10.90
C GLU A 120 -14.69 2.45 9.82
N ALA A 121 -13.41 2.30 10.18
CA ALA A 121 -12.32 2.47 9.23
C ALA A 121 -11.33 1.30 9.26
N VAL A 122 -10.73 1.04 8.10
CA VAL A 122 -9.63 0.09 7.91
C VAL A 122 -8.37 0.92 7.74
N LEU A 123 -7.43 0.72 8.67
CA LEU A 123 -6.08 1.26 8.60
C LEU A 123 -5.16 0.17 8.05
N ARG A 124 -4.36 0.52 7.06
CA ARG A 124 -3.24 -0.28 6.59
C ARG A 124 -1.98 0.58 6.51
N GLY A 125 -0.83 -0.03 6.70
CA GLY A 125 0.41 0.69 6.68
C GLY A 125 1.63 -0.17 6.40
N ARG A 126 2.68 0.48 5.89
CA ARG A 126 3.99 -0.10 5.64
C ARG A 126 5.06 0.77 6.27
N ILE A 127 6.04 0.12 6.91
CA ILE A 127 7.19 0.79 7.52
C ILE A 127 8.51 0.26 6.98
N ALA A 128 9.54 1.11 7.02
CA ALA A 128 10.93 0.72 6.84
C ALA A 128 11.80 1.26 7.97
N VAL A 129 12.70 0.43 8.48
CA VAL A 129 13.50 0.72 9.67
C VAL A 129 14.98 0.59 9.37
N VAL A 130 15.75 1.58 9.82
CA VAL A 130 17.23 1.55 9.79
C VAL A 130 17.73 2.01 11.16
N ASP A 131 18.69 1.28 11.72
CA ASP A 131 19.27 1.59 13.04
C ASP A 131 18.20 1.77 14.14
N GLN A 132 17.20 0.89 14.13
CA GLN A 132 16.03 0.90 15.03
C GLN A 132 15.18 2.18 14.96
N GLN A 133 15.33 2.97 13.89
CA GLN A 133 14.56 4.18 13.64
C GLN A 133 13.69 4.04 12.39
N ILE A 134 12.46 4.54 12.46
CA ILE A 134 11.53 4.58 11.32
C ILE A 134 12.06 5.59 10.31
N THR A 135 12.36 5.11 9.10
CA THR A 135 12.82 5.92 7.97
C THR A 135 11.71 6.16 6.95
N GLU A 136 10.77 5.23 6.83
CA GLU A 136 9.60 5.32 5.95
C GLU A 136 8.35 4.92 6.72
N LEU A 137 7.29 5.73 6.62
CA LEU A 137 5.97 5.46 7.20
C LEU A 137 4.86 5.77 6.18
N GLU A 138 4.34 4.72 5.57
CA GLU A 138 3.31 4.80 4.55
C GLU A 138 1.98 4.31 5.13
N LEU A 139 0.99 5.19 5.26
CA LEU A 139 -0.29 4.90 5.90
C LEU A 139 -1.44 5.13 4.94
N PHE A 140 -2.45 4.27 5.01
CA PHE A 140 -3.72 4.42 4.30
C PHE A 140 -4.88 4.18 5.26
N ILE A 141 -5.88 5.05 5.19
CA ILE A 141 -7.13 4.92 5.91
C ILE A 141 -8.31 4.94 4.93
N ASN A 142 -9.06 3.85 4.94
CA ASN A 142 -10.32 3.72 4.23
C ASN A 142 -11.46 3.76 5.26
N ARG A 143 -12.41 4.68 5.08
CA ARG A 143 -13.58 4.87 5.96
C ARG A 143 -14.84 4.29 5.38
N ASN A 144 -14.85 4.10 4.06
CA ASN A 144 -15.98 3.57 3.33
C ASN A 144 -15.55 3.08 1.94
N ARG A 145 -16.45 2.35 1.30
CA ARG A 145 -16.35 1.92 -0.10
C ARG A 145 -16.07 3.07 -1.08
N GLY A 146 -16.67 4.25 -0.86
CA GLY A 146 -16.53 5.43 -1.71
C GLY A 146 -15.13 6.06 -1.73
N ASP A 147 -14.24 5.76 -0.76
CA ASP A 147 -12.88 6.32 -0.77
C ASP A 147 -12.01 5.79 -1.94
N HIS A 148 -12.43 4.71 -2.58
CA HIS A 148 -11.63 4.00 -3.57
C HIS A 148 -12.46 3.17 -4.58
N GLY A 149 -13.76 2.96 -4.35
CA GLY A 149 -14.67 2.27 -5.28
C GLY A 149 -14.77 0.76 -5.08
N PHE A 150 -13.88 0.19 -4.27
CA PHE A 150 -13.72 -1.25 -4.06
C PHE A 150 -14.50 -1.77 -2.85
N THR A 151 -14.52 -3.09 -2.65
CA THR A 151 -15.12 -3.72 -1.48
C THR A 151 -14.49 -3.15 -0.21
N PHE A 152 -15.31 -3.00 0.84
CA PHE A 152 -14.89 -2.41 2.10
C PHE A 152 -15.67 -3.03 3.24
N SER A 153 -14.98 -3.43 4.31
CA SER A 153 -15.61 -3.91 5.53
C SER A 153 -14.67 -3.77 6.72
N ALA A 154 -14.97 -2.84 7.64
CA ALA A 154 -14.24 -2.72 8.90
C ALA A 154 -14.58 -3.87 9.88
N ASP A 155 -15.81 -4.37 9.85
CA ASP A 155 -16.29 -5.42 10.74
C ASP A 155 -15.68 -6.79 10.45
N GLU A 156 -15.36 -7.07 9.18
CA GLU A 156 -14.87 -8.38 8.75
C GLU A 156 -13.34 -8.48 8.69
N VAL A 157 -12.60 -7.40 8.98
CA VAL A 157 -11.12 -7.38 8.91
C VAL A 157 -10.50 -8.53 9.71
N LEU A 158 -10.96 -8.74 10.95
CA LEU A 158 -10.40 -9.77 11.82
C LEU A 158 -10.68 -11.18 11.30
N SER A 159 -11.95 -11.48 10.97
CA SER A 159 -12.35 -12.82 10.53
C SER A 159 -11.79 -13.17 9.15
N ASN A 160 -11.65 -12.19 8.26
CA ASN A 160 -11.07 -12.41 6.94
C ASN A 160 -9.55 -12.59 6.99
N TYR A 161 -8.85 -11.95 7.92
CA TYR A 161 -7.38 -12.07 8.00
C TYR A 161 -6.90 -13.15 8.97
N GLU A 162 -7.75 -13.68 9.85
CA GLU A 162 -7.40 -14.77 10.77
C GLU A 162 -6.82 -16.02 10.05
N PRO A 163 -7.40 -16.53 8.94
CA PRO A 163 -6.81 -17.66 8.22
C PRO A 163 -5.43 -17.35 7.64
N LEU A 164 -5.21 -16.11 7.21
CA LEU A 164 -3.95 -15.63 6.61
C LEU A 164 -2.84 -15.56 7.66
N MET A 165 -3.20 -15.25 8.91
CA MET A 165 -2.26 -15.23 10.05
C MET A 165 -2.05 -16.61 10.69
N ASN A 166 -2.87 -17.61 10.33
CA ASN A 166 -2.77 -18.98 10.82
C ASN A 166 -2.65 -20.02 9.67
N PRO A 167 -1.69 -19.87 8.75
CA PRO A 167 -1.53 -20.79 7.63
C PRO A 167 -1.12 -22.21 8.10
N PRO A 168 -1.44 -23.27 7.35
CA PRO A 168 -1.18 -24.66 7.77
C PRO A 168 0.28 -24.91 8.15
N ALA A 169 0.53 -25.52 9.31
CA ALA A 169 1.88 -25.71 9.85
C ALA A 169 2.78 -26.62 8.98
N ASN A 170 2.17 -27.52 8.21
CA ASN A 170 2.84 -28.48 7.32
C ASN A 170 2.97 -27.99 5.87
N ARG A 171 2.65 -26.72 5.59
CA ARG A 171 2.80 -26.13 4.25
C ARG A 171 4.25 -26.08 3.81
N THR A 172 4.45 -26.08 2.50
CA THR A 172 5.71 -25.74 1.86
C THR A 172 5.84 -24.23 1.78
N LYS A 173 6.70 -23.65 2.62
CA LYS A 173 7.01 -22.22 2.58
C LYS A 173 7.74 -21.87 1.28
N PRO A 174 7.40 -20.75 0.62
CA PRO A 174 8.14 -20.30 -0.55
C PRO A 174 9.52 -19.78 -0.18
N SER A 175 10.41 -19.74 -1.17
CA SER A 175 11.66 -18.98 -1.05
C SER A 175 11.40 -17.47 -1.16
N ARG A 176 12.32 -16.66 -0.63
CA ARG A 176 12.30 -15.20 -0.82
C ARG A 176 12.31 -14.83 -2.30
N GLU A 177 13.08 -15.54 -3.12
CA GLU A 177 13.18 -15.34 -4.56
C GLU A 177 11.83 -15.63 -5.25
N THR A 178 11.11 -16.66 -4.80
CA THR A 178 9.74 -16.96 -5.27
C THR A 178 8.78 -15.81 -4.95
N LEU A 179 8.80 -15.30 -3.72
CA LEU A 179 7.95 -14.17 -3.32
C LEU A 179 8.30 -12.88 -4.07
N TRP A 180 9.59 -12.63 -4.31
CA TRP A 180 10.04 -11.52 -5.15
C TRP A 180 9.55 -11.66 -6.60
N ALA A 181 9.67 -12.85 -7.20
CA ALA A 181 9.20 -13.09 -8.56
C ALA A 181 7.68 -12.96 -8.69
N LEU A 182 6.91 -13.44 -7.70
CA LEU A 182 5.48 -13.22 -7.60
C LEU A 182 5.14 -11.72 -7.57
N SER A 183 5.83 -10.97 -6.71
CA SER A 183 5.65 -9.52 -6.58
C SER A 183 5.96 -8.77 -7.88
N GLN A 184 7.05 -9.13 -8.56
CA GLN A 184 7.41 -8.54 -9.84
C GLN A 184 6.36 -8.84 -10.91
N SER A 185 5.85 -10.08 -10.94
CA SER A 185 4.90 -10.53 -11.96
C SER A 185 3.55 -9.84 -11.92
N LEU A 186 3.20 -9.21 -10.80
CA LEU A 186 1.89 -8.58 -10.59
C LEU A 186 1.62 -7.37 -11.49
N PHE A 187 2.67 -6.60 -11.80
CA PHE A 187 2.58 -5.36 -12.61
C PHE A 187 3.52 -5.38 -13.82
N ALA A 188 4.08 -6.54 -14.16
CA ALA A 188 5.02 -6.66 -15.26
C ALA A 188 4.29 -6.91 -16.58
N ALA A 189 4.66 -6.15 -17.62
CA ALA A 189 4.15 -6.37 -18.97
C ALA A 189 4.39 -7.81 -19.47
N GLU A 190 5.51 -8.42 -19.06
CA GLU A 190 5.83 -9.80 -19.32
C GLU A 190 6.50 -10.41 -18.08
N SER A 191 6.12 -11.65 -17.74
CA SER A 191 6.71 -12.42 -16.65
C SER A 191 6.90 -13.87 -17.05
N ASN A 192 8.00 -14.49 -16.60
CA ASN A 192 8.22 -15.92 -16.71
C ASN A 192 7.76 -16.69 -15.45
N PHE A 193 7.25 -15.98 -14.46
CA PHE A 193 6.70 -16.56 -13.24
C PHE A 193 5.23 -16.92 -13.46
N SER A 194 4.92 -18.21 -13.36
CA SER A 194 3.55 -18.73 -13.46
C SER A 194 2.92 -18.80 -12.08
N VAL A 195 1.74 -18.20 -11.92
CA VAL A 195 0.99 -18.23 -10.67
C VAL A 195 -0.09 -19.31 -10.73
N THR A 196 0.04 -20.33 -9.87
CA THR A 196 -1.05 -21.29 -9.63
C THR A 196 -1.94 -20.74 -8.53
N LEU A 197 -3.26 -20.85 -8.68
CA LEU A 197 -4.22 -20.44 -7.64
C LEU A 197 -4.53 -21.63 -6.72
N GLY A 198 -4.56 -21.40 -5.42
CA GLY A 198 -5.04 -22.35 -4.44
C GLY A 198 -6.56 -22.48 -4.50
N ASP A 199 -7.09 -23.67 -4.20
CA ASP A 199 -8.52 -23.97 -4.30
C ASP A 199 -9.40 -23.04 -3.44
N ASP A 200 -8.90 -22.66 -2.26
CA ASP A 200 -9.57 -21.78 -1.31
C ASP A 200 -8.94 -20.38 -1.25
N CYS A 201 -8.33 -19.92 -2.36
CA CYS A 201 -7.60 -18.65 -2.37
C CYS A 201 -8.51 -17.47 -2.00
N LEU A 202 -8.16 -16.77 -0.92
CA LEU A 202 -8.96 -15.69 -0.37
C LEU A 202 -8.74 -14.38 -1.14
N PHE A 203 -9.81 -13.81 -1.69
CA PHE A 203 -9.77 -12.50 -2.32
C PHE A 203 -10.51 -11.44 -1.49
N THR A 204 -9.77 -10.41 -1.05
CA THR A 204 -10.31 -9.30 -0.25
C THR A 204 -9.88 -7.95 -0.80
N GLU A 205 -10.68 -6.93 -0.54
CA GLU A 205 -10.33 -5.52 -0.73
C GLU A 205 -10.71 -4.76 0.54
N SER A 206 -9.79 -3.95 1.07
CA SER A 206 -10.02 -3.08 2.24
C SER A 206 -10.86 -3.75 3.36
N GLY A 207 -10.44 -4.94 3.79
CA GLY A 207 -11.06 -5.70 4.88
C GLY A 207 -12.23 -6.59 4.51
N GLY A 208 -12.90 -6.36 3.37
CA GLY A 208 -14.06 -7.12 2.92
C GLY A 208 -13.73 -8.17 1.87
N LYS A 209 -14.49 -9.27 1.83
CA LYS A 209 -14.41 -10.26 0.76
C LYS A 209 -15.12 -9.76 -0.49
N VAL A 210 -14.47 -9.88 -1.64
CA VAL A 210 -15.04 -9.39 -2.89
C VAL A 210 -16.24 -10.25 -3.29
N VAL A 211 -17.39 -9.61 -3.50
CA VAL A 211 -18.61 -10.25 -4.00
C VAL A 211 -19.03 -9.52 -5.26
N ASP A 212 -19.08 -10.24 -6.38
CA ASP A 212 -19.66 -9.72 -7.61
C ASP A 212 -21.12 -10.15 -7.71
N THR A 213 -22.02 -9.16 -7.72
CA THR A 213 -23.45 -9.36 -7.91
C THR A 213 -23.88 -9.21 -9.37
N GLY A 214 -22.95 -8.90 -10.27
CA GLY A 214 -23.21 -8.57 -11.66
C GLY A 214 -23.95 -7.23 -11.84
N LEU A 215 -24.04 -6.78 -13.09
CA LEU A 215 -24.61 -5.49 -13.49
C LEU A 215 -26.01 -5.19 -12.91
N TYR A 216 -26.86 -6.20 -12.75
CA TYR A 216 -28.24 -6.01 -12.29
C TYR A 216 -28.50 -6.50 -10.87
N GLY A 217 -27.46 -6.96 -10.17
CA GLY A 217 -27.60 -7.61 -8.88
C GLY A 217 -28.31 -8.96 -9.02
N ASN A 218 -27.58 -10.04 -8.82
CA ASN A 218 -28.13 -11.40 -8.73
C ASN A 218 -28.50 -11.79 -7.29
N GLY A 219 -28.30 -10.89 -6.31
CA GLY A 219 -28.49 -11.15 -4.89
C GLY A 219 -27.45 -12.11 -4.29
N SER A 220 -26.36 -12.40 -5.00
CA SER A 220 -25.27 -13.24 -4.52
C SER A 220 -24.62 -12.63 -3.29
N SER A 221 -24.31 -13.49 -2.33
CA SER A 221 -23.43 -13.21 -1.19
C SER A 221 -22.18 -14.09 -1.22
N THR A 222 -21.96 -14.81 -2.32
CA THR A 222 -20.84 -15.73 -2.47
C THR A 222 -19.57 -14.94 -2.82
N PRO A 223 -18.53 -15.01 -1.99
CA PRO A 223 -17.23 -14.41 -2.29
C PRO A 223 -16.60 -14.97 -3.56
N LEU A 224 -15.92 -14.10 -4.31
CA LEU A 224 -15.01 -14.51 -5.37
C LEU A 224 -13.72 -15.09 -4.78
N GLY A 225 -13.12 -16.04 -5.51
CA GLY A 225 -11.75 -16.46 -5.26
C GLY A 225 -10.75 -15.51 -5.92
N CYS A 226 -9.46 -15.73 -5.65
CA CYS A 226 -8.40 -15.00 -6.34
C CYS A 226 -8.46 -15.22 -7.86
N VAL A 227 -7.93 -14.26 -8.60
CA VAL A 227 -7.75 -14.33 -10.04
C VAL A 227 -6.33 -13.88 -10.40
N TRP A 228 -5.79 -14.41 -11.50
CA TRP A 228 -4.49 -13.99 -12.03
C TRP A 228 -4.57 -13.93 -13.56
N PRO A 229 -5.27 -12.93 -14.11
CA PRO A 229 -5.50 -12.83 -15.55
C PRO A 229 -4.23 -12.43 -16.31
N ASP A 230 -4.14 -12.84 -17.58
CA ASP A 230 -3.08 -12.37 -18.49
C ASP A 230 -3.20 -10.84 -18.72
N ASP A 231 -4.43 -10.33 -18.86
CA ASP A 231 -4.73 -8.91 -18.96
C ASP A 231 -4.85 -8.29 -17.57
N HIS A 232 -3.87 -7.47 -17.20
CA HIS A 232 -3.74 -6.85 -15.88
C HIS A 232 -3.03 -5.49 -16.02
N PRO A 233 -3.20 -4.57 -15.05
CA PRO A 233 -2.52 -3.26 -15.10
C PRO A 233 -0.99 -3.41 -15.05
N ILE A 234 -0.27 -2.60 -15.83
CA ILE A 234 1.19 -2.62 -15.90
C ILE A 234 1.75 -1.36 -15.24
N ASP A 235 2.82 -1.54 -14.46
CA ASP A 235 3.62 -0.42 -13.93
C ASP A 235 5.11 -0.78 -13.94
N VAL A 236 5.85 -0.16 -14.87
CA VAL A 236 7.31 -0.35 -15.01
C VAL A 236 8.11 0.22 -13.84
N ASN A 237 7.50 1.08 -13.01
CA ASN A 237 8.10 1.64 -11.81
C ASN A 237 7.47 1.04 -10.53
N ALA A 238 6.76 -0.08 -10.65
CA ALA A 238 6.17 -0.76 -9.50
C ALA A 238 7.22 -1.01 -8.41
N ARG A 239 6.85 -0.76 -7.17
CA ARG A 239 7.67 -1.04 -5.99
C ARG A 239 7.46 -2.49 -5.60
N VAL A 240 8.39 -3.32 -6.06
CA VAL A 240 8.42 -4.78 -5.87
C VAL A 240 9.02 -5.15 -4.51
N GLY A 241 8.44 -6.13 -3.83
CA GLY A 241 9.00 -6.74 -2.63
C GLY A 241 9.16 -5.76 -1.46
N LEU A 242 8.21 -4.84 -1.26
CA LEU A 242 8.25 -3.84 -0.19
C LEU A 242 8.33 -4.47 1.21
N VAL A 243 7.66 -5.61 1.37
CA VAL A 243 7.72 -6.48 2.54
C VAL A 243 7.67 -7.91 2.04
N ILE A 244 8.65 -8.74 2.42
CA ILE A 244 8.65 -10.18 2.16
C ILE A 244 8.74 -10.93 3.49
N ASP A 245 7.62 -11.55 3.90
CA ASP A 245 7.54 -12.39 5.09
C ASP A 245 7.65 -13.87 4.71
N GLU A 246 8.87 -14.40 4.77
CA GLU A 246 9.18 -15.81 4.45
C GLU A 246 8.53 -16.80 5.43
N GLU A 247 8.20 -16.36 6.65
CA GLU A 247 7.56 -17.21 7.66
C GLU A 247 6.11 -17.49 7.28
N LEU A 248 5.36 -16.46 6.93
CA LEU A 248 3.92 -16.55 6.60
C LEU A 248 3.64 -16.64 5.10
N GLY A 249 4.65 -16.45 4.26
CA GLY A 249 4.53 -16.47 2.80
C GLY A 249 3.92 -15.20 2.22
N PHE A 250 4.03 -14.05 2.90
CA PHE A 250 3.49 -12.79 2.38
C PHE A 250 4.49 -12.05 1.50
N VAL A 251 3.97 -11.38 0.48
CA VAL A 251 4.67 -10.29 -0.20
C VAL A 251 3.75 -9.09 -0.40
N VAL A 252 4.31 -7.89 -0.21
CA VAL A 252 3.64 -6.62 -0.44
C VAL A 252 4.28 -5.89 -1.62
N THR A 253 3.44 -5.44 -2.54
CA THR A 253 3.83 -4.74 -3.78
C THR A 253 3.01 -3.47 -3.90
N SER A 254 3.57 -2.42 -4.51
CA SER A 254 2.81 -1.23 -4.85
C SER A 254 2.98 -0.84 -6.32
N GLY A 255 1.89 -0.41 -6.95
CA GLY A 255 1.87 0.12 -8.31
C GLY A 255 1.11 1.44 -8.39
N ILE A 256 1.48 2.29 -9.36
CA ILE A 256 0.77 3.51 -9.72
C ILE A 256 0.08 3.29 -11.07
N ILE A 257 -1.24 3.13 -11.02
CA ILE A 257 -2.03 2.67 -12.16
C ILE A 257 -2.86 3.83 -12.72
N PRO A 258 -2.53 4.38 -13.90
CA PRO A 258 -3.39 5.34 -14.56
C PRO A 258 -4.65 4.64 -15.09
N GLY A 259 -5.79 5.29 -14.97
CA GLY A 259 -7.05 4.72 -15.42
C GLY A 259 -8.17 5.75 -15.55
N THR A 260 -9.37 5.24 -15.79
CA THR A 260 -10.58 6.05 -15.93
C THR A 260 -11.61 5.61 -14.91
N VAL A 261 -12.19 6.58 -14.21
CA VAL A 261 -13.37 6.36 -13.36
C VAL A 261 -14.62 6.48 -14.22
N TYR A 262 -15.44 5.44 -14.20
CA TYR A 262 -16.66 5.27 -14.96
C TYR A 262 -17.90 5.28 -14.05
N PRO A 263 -19.12 5.44 -14.59
CA PRO A 263 -20.33 5.08 -13.86
C PRO A 263 -20.23 3.66 -13.32
N TYR A 264 -20.56 3.49 -12.04
CA TYR A 264 -20.43 2.19 -11.37
C TYR A 264 -21.56 1.24 -11.80
N GLN A 265 -21.39 0.61 -12.96
CA GLN A 265 -22.24 -0.42 -13.53
C GLN A 265 -21.45 -1.21 -14.59
N ASN A 266 -21.83 -2.45 -14.87
CA ASN A 266 -21.28 -3.35 -15.89
C ASN A 266 -19.92 -3.98 -15.53
N VAL A 267 -18.83 -3.21 -15.58
CA VAL A 267 -17.46 -3.74 -15.38
C VAL A 267 -16.87 -3.34 -14.02
N SER A 268 -16.54 -2.06 -13.82
CA SER A 268 -15.94 -1.54 -12.59
C SER A 268 -16.10 -0.02 -12.51
N ALA A 269 -16.01 0.54 -11.30
CA ALA A 269 -15.94 1.99 -11.09
C ALA A 269 -14.64 2.59 -11.63
N PHE A 270 -13.53 1.85 -11.54
CA PHE A 270 -12.22 2.28 -12.00
C PHE A 270 -11.64 1.19 -12.90
N ILE A 271 -11.26 1.58 -14.12
CA ILE A 271 -10.69 0.67 -15.11
C ILE A 271 -9.31 1.21 -15.50
N PRO A 272 -8.22 0.45 -15.25
CA PRO A 272 -6.88 0.79 -15.72
C PRO A 272 -6.83 1.07 -17.22
N ASN A 273 -5.89 1.92 -17.65
CA ASN A 273 -5.73 2.27 -19.07
C ASN A 273 -5.26 1.09 -19.94
N ASP A 274 -4.51 0.15 -19.36
CA ASP A 274 -4.02 -1.01 -20.09
C ASP A 274 -5.13 -2.04 -20.36
N MET A 275 -6.20 -2.05 -19.55
CA MET A 275 -7.35 -2.93 -19.69
C MET A 275 -8.34 -2.40 -20.74
N THR A 276 -7.86 -2.26 -21.99
CA THR A 276 -8.59 -1.63 -23.10
C THR A 276 -9.94 -2.29 -23.40
N ALA A 277 -10.01 -3.62 -23.40
CA ALA A 277 -11.26 -4.35 -23.63
C ALA A 277 -12.34 -4.04 -22.57
N ALA A 278 -11.93 -3.85 -21.32
CA ALA A 278 -12.81 -3.44 -20.24
C ALA A 278 -13.34 -2.00 -20.43
N GLN A 279 -12.49 -1.08 -20.90
CA GLN A 279 -12.91 0.29 -21.22
C GLN A 279 -13.88 0.32 -22.40
N GLU A 280 -13.60 -0.40 -23.48
CA GLU A 280 -14.48 -0.50 -24.65
C GLU A 280 -15.86 -1.06 -24.29
N ALA A 281 -15.90 -2.11 -23.45
CA ALA A 281 -17.15 -2.68 -22.96
C ALA A 281 -17.95 -1.68 -22.09
N GLN A 282 -17.26 -0.87 -21.30
CA GLN A 282 -17.87 0.15 -20.47
C GLN A 282 -18.40 1.33 -21.30
N ASP A 283 -17.64 1.79 -22.29
CA ASP A 283 -18.03 2.86 -23.21
C ASP A 283 -19.28 2.47 -24.01
N ALA A 284 -19.32 1.24 -24.56
CA ALA A 284 -20.49 0.72 -25.27
C ALA A 284 -21.75 0.69 -24.39
N TRP A 285 -21.61 0.29 -23.12
CA TRP A 285 -22.70 0.32 -22.14
C TRP A 285 -23.18 1.76 -21.86
N ILE A 286 -22.27 2.72 -21.76
CA ILE A 286 -22.62 4.14 -21.56
C ILE A 286 -23.40 4.68 -22.77
N GLU A 287 -22.99 4.34 -23.99
CA GLU A 287 -23.70 4.75 -25.21
C GLU A 287 -25.14 4.21 -25.21
N GLU A 288 -25.32 2.93 -24.86
CA GLU A 288 -26.64 2.31 -24.72
C GLU A 288 -27.50 3.03 -23.69
N MET A 289 -26.98 3.25 -22.48
CA MET A 289 -27.72 3.91 -21.41
C MET A 289 -28.03 5.37 -21.71
N THR A 290 -27.14 6.06 -22.43
CA THR A 290 -27.36 7.43 -22.90
C THR A 290 -28.50 7.47 -23.91
N ALA A 291 -28.56 6.51 -24.85
CA ALA A 291 -29.64 6.41 -25.82
C ALA A 291 -31.01 6.13 -25.17
N LEU A 292 -31.04 5.41 -24.04
CA LEU A 292 -32.25 5.17 -23.27
C LEU A 292 -32.75 6.43 -22.52
N GLY A 293 -31.86 7.39 -22.21
CA GLY A 293 -32.22 8.71 -21.67
C GLY A 293 -32.81 8.73 -20.24
N ASN A 294 -32.83 7.60 -19.54
CA ASN A 294 -33.49 7.45 -18.24
C ASN A 294 -32.52 7.31 -17.05
N TRP A 295 -31.22 7.46 -17.28
CA TRP A 295 -30.17 7.25 -16.28
C TRP A 295 -29.37 8.54 -16.04
N THR A 296 -29.07 8.82 -14.78
CA THR A 296 -28.05 9.81 -14.40
C THR A 296 -26.72 9.08 -14.27
N MET A 297 -25.73 9.47 -15.08
CA MET A 297 -24.43 8.81 -15.14
C MET A 297 -23.30 9.80 -14.90
N LEU A 298 -22.22 9.32 -14.28
CA LEU A 298 -20.97 10.06 -14.16
C LEU A 298 -20.30 10.19 -15.54
N SER A 299 -19.82 11.38 -15.89
CA SER A 299 -18.95 11.51 -17.07
C SER A 299 -17.63 10.79 -16.78
N PRO A 300 -17.13 9.91 -17.68
CA PRO A 300 -15.82 9.30 -17.51
C PRO A 300 -14.74 10.36 -17.26
N THR A 301 -13.91 10.14 -16.23
CA THR A 301 -12.82 11.06 -15.85
C THR A 301 -11.57 10.29 -15.51
N GLY A 302 -10.41 10.76 -15.97
CA GLY A 302 -9.13 10.16 -15.62
C GLY A 302 -8.84 10.23 -14.12
N ALA A 303 -8.22 9.18 -13.59
CA ALA A 303 -7.76 9.06 -12.21
C ALA A 303 -6.46 8.24 -12.17
N THR A 304 -5.84 8.19 -10.99
CA THR A 304 -4.69 7.32 -10.74
C THR A 304 -4.94 6.50 -9.49
N GLY A 305 -4.86 5.18 -9.60
CA GLY A 305 -4.89 4.28 -8.46
C GLY A 305 -3.48 4.07 -7.90
N ASP A 306 -3.27 4.38 -6.63
CA ASP A 306 -2.10 3.89 -5.87
C ASP A 306 -2.50 2.59 -5.19
N THR A 307 -1.80 1.51 -5.51
CA THR A 307 -2.09 0.19 -4.96
C THR A 307 -1.04 -0.21 -3.93
N LEU A 308 -1.46 -0.90 -2.88
CA LEU A 308 -0.58 -1.59 -1.93
C LEU A 308 -1.07 -3.02 -1.73
N GLU A 309 -0.82 -3.86 -2.74
CA GLU A 309 -1.34 -5.21 -2.80
C GLU A 309 -0.57 -6.17 -1.90
N VAL A 310 -1.30 -7.09 -1.28
CA VAL A 310 -0.75 -8.09 -0.36
C VAL A 310 -1.09 -9.46 -0.89
N LEU A 311 -0.08 -10.26 -1.18
CA LEU A 311 -0.22 -11.62 -1.68
C LEU A 311 0.28 -12.60 -0.63
N GLN A 312 -0.42 -13.71 -0.43
CA GLN A 312 0.07 -14.85 0.36
C GLN A 312 0.29 -16.04 -0.55
N TYR A 313 1.45 -16.68 -0.46
CA TYR A 313 1.84 -17.78 -1.31
C TYR A 313 2.50 -18.89 -0.49
N TYR A 314 2.05 -20.12 -0.67
CA TYR A 314 2.66 -21.33 -0.12
C TYR A 314 2.11 -22.55 -0.85
N ASP A 315 2.75 -23.71 -0.69
CA ASP A 315 2.41 -24.94 -1.42
C ASP A 315 2.42 -24.76 -2.95
N ASN A 316 3.31 -23.87 -3.43
CA ASN A 316 3.44 -23.48 -4.83
C ASN A 316 2.15 -22.93 -5.46
N ALA A 317 1.29 -22.32 -4.64
CA ALA A 317 0.09 -21.66 -5.10
C ALA A 317 -0.15 -20.35 -4.32
N LEU A 318 -0.89 -19.43 -4.96
CA LEU A 318 -1.42 -18.23 -4.35
C LEU A 318 -2.60 -18.62 -3.45
N GLN A 319 -2.56 -18.14 -2.22
CA GLN A 319 -3.48 -18.53 -1.14
C GLN A 319 -4.33 -17.35 -0.67
N ALA A 320 -3.83 -16.13 -0.86
CA ALA A 320 -4.63 -14.93 -0.69
C ALA A 320 -4.14 -13.81 -1.61
N MET A 321 -5.07 -12.96 -2.00
CA MET A 321 -4.83 -11.73 -2.74
C MET A 321 -5.62 -10.61 -2.06
N GLN A 322 -4.93 -9.52 -1.72
CA GLN A 322 -5.56 -8.28 -1.29
C GLN A 322 -5.27 -7.19 -2.29
N ILE A 323 -6.32 -6.71 -2.96
CA ILE A 323 -6.23 -5.56 -3.84
C ILE A 323 -6.67 -4.33 -3.04
N ASN A 324 -5.72 -3.43 -2.84
CA ASN A 324 -5.85 -2.30 -1.94
C ASN A 324 -5.53 -1.03 -2.71
N VAL A 325 -6.54 -0.45 -3.35
CA VAL A 325 -6.38 0.75 -4.18
C VAL A 325 -6.78 1.99 -3.38
N TYR A 326 -6.09 3.10 -3.62
CA TYR A 326 -6.51 4.43 -3.24
C TYR A 326 -6.54 5.32 -4.49
N LEU A 327 -7.70 5.92 -4.79
CA LEU A 327 -7.85 6.73 -5.99
C LEU A 327 -7.44 8.17 -5.73
N SER A 328 -6.70 8.73 -6.69
CA SER A 328 -6.24 10.12 -6.67
C SER A 328 -6.49 10.78 -8.03
N GLY A 329 -6.16 12.07 -8.14
CA GLY A 329 -6.28 12.81 -9.39
C GLY A 329 -5.50 12.17 -10.55
N PRO A 330 -5.86 12.47 -11.81
CA PRO A 330 -5.15 11.96 -12.97
C PRO A 330 -3.70 12.43 -12.98
N ASN A 331 -2.80 11.59 -13.49
CA ASN A 331 -1.36 11.84 -13.61
C ASN A 331 -0.63 12.05 -12.27
N MET A 332 -1.23 11.64 -11.16
CA MET A 332 -0.53 11.55 -9.87
C MET A 332 0.58 10.51 -9.96
N THR A 333 1.68 10.76 -9.27
CA THR A 333 2.79 9.80 -9.15
C THR A 333 3.02 9.48 -7.67
N SER A 334 3.72 8.38 -7.41
CA SER A 334 4.11 8.03 -6.05
C SER A 334 5.16 9.04 -5.53
N PRO A 335 5.02 9.59 -4.32
CA PRO A 335 6.10 10.35 -3.67
C PRO A 335 7.26 9.45 -3.19
N TRP A 336 7.12 8.13 -3.38
CA TRP A 336 8.12 7.13 -3.02
C TRP A 336 9.07 6.78 -4.15
N LEU A 337 8.80 7.26 -5.38
CA LEU A 337 9.60 7.08 -6.59
C LEU A 337 10.33 8.38 -6.99
#